data_AF-A0A6A0HW15-F1
#
_entry.id   AF-A0A6A0HW15-F1
#
_cell.length_a   1.000
_cell.length_b   1.000
_cell.length_c   1.000
_cell.angle_alpha   90.00
_cell.angle_beta   90.00
_cell.angle_gamma   90.00
#
_symmetry.space_group_name_H-M   'P 1'
#
loop_
_entity.id
_entity.type
_entity.pdbx_description
1 polymer ?
#
loop_
_entity_poly.entity_id
_entity_poly.type
_entity_poly.pdbx_seq_one_letter_code
_entity_poly.pdbx_strand_id
1 'polypeptide(L)'
;MCAKFIVFTKRRELSFVVCLMLFLFGCTETIYLYPPDKSQCITVITKKWNAHRYIIAGKHHTVPENNFVKLDIDSGDRYRAGLYVCWKSGHYEWEVVVHKAEIVESTLDTTRFSFSTALPKDDRGFSTALKFTKEWCELYDFELKRIISDREGTIVEFK
;
A
#
# COMPACT_ATOMS: atom_id res chain seq x y z
N MET A 1 -1.38 16.88 -3.06
CA MET A 1 -0.83 18.06 -3.78
C MET A 1 0.55 18.41 -3.22
N CYS A 2 1.63 18.29 -4.01
CA CYS A 2 2.96 18.80 -3.61
C CYS A 2 3.06 20.25 -4.07
N ALA A 3 3.20 21.19 -3.14
CA ALA A 3 3.36 22.60 -3.49
C ALA A 3 4.80 22.86 -3.99
N LYS A 4 4.94 23.40 -5.20
CA LYS A 4 6.18 24.05 -5.66
C LYS A 4 6.18 25.47 -5.14
N PHE A 5 7.09 25.80 -4.21
CA PHE A 5 7.34 27.18 -3.82
C PHE A 5 8.70 27.63 -4.34
N ILE A 6 8.68 28.70 -5.14
CA ILE A 6 9.87 29.43 -5.57
C ILE A 6 10.19 30.44 -4.46
N VAL A 7 11.33 30.29 -3.79
CA VAL A 7 11.77 31.21 -2.74
C VAL A 7 12.63 32.31 -3.38
N PHE A 8 12.15 33.56 -3.35
CA PHE A 8 12.96 34.73 -3.66
C PHE A 8 13.82 35.10 -2.44
N THR A 9 15.13 34.89 -2.54
CA THR A 9 16.10 35.19 -1.48
C THR A 9 16.50 36.68 -1.48
N LYS A 10 16.22 37.41 -0.38
CA LYS A 10 16.91 38.68 -0.07
C LYS A 10 17.03 38.94 1.44
N ARG A 11 17.92 38.21 2.12
CA ARG A 11 18.78 38.67 3.25
C ARG A 11 19.56 37.48 3.81
N ARG A 12 20.87 37.66 3.98
CA ARG A 12 21.91 36.62 3.87
C ARG A 12 22.17 35.77 5.14
N GLU A 13 21.59 36.11 6.29
CA GLU A 13 21.91 35.42 7.56
C GLU A 13 20.71 34.70 8.22
N LEU A 14 19.47 34.98 7.80
CA LEU A 14 18.26 34.31 8.33
C LEU A 14 17.77 33.12 7.46
N SER A 15 18.54 32.77 6.42
CA SER A 15 18.07 31.91 5.33
C SER A 15 18.44 30.43 5.47
N PHE A 16 19.41 30.08 6.32
CA PHE A 16 19.88 28.69 6.46
C PHE A 16 18.98 27.84 7.38
N VAL A 17 18.49 28.41 8.49
CA VAL A 17 17.65 27.68 9.46
C VAL A 17 16.26 27.36 8.90
N VAL A 18 15.71 28.25 8.07
CA VAL A 18 14.41 28.04 7.41
C VAL A 18 14.51 26.98 6.31
N CYS A 19 15.61 26.91 5.56
CA CYS A 19 15.83 25.83 4.59
C CYS A 19 15.95 24.46 5.27
N LEU A 20 16.62 24.34 6.42
CA LEU A 20 16.81 23.06 7.12
C LEU A 20 15.49 22.49 7.68
N MET A 21 14.60 23.37 8.17
CA MET A 21 13.27 22.98 8.69
C MET A 21 12.31 22.49 7.59
N LEU A 22 12.50 22.92 6.34
CA LEU A 22 11.60 22.60 5.23
C LEU A 22 11.87 21.22 4.58
N PHE A 23 13.00 20.56 4.88
CA PHE A 23 13.34 19.24 4.33
C PHE A 23 12.73 18.05 5.10
N LEU A 24 12.06 18.27 6.23
CA LEU A 24 11.59 17.19 7.11
C LEU A 24 10.19 16.64 6.79
N PHE A 25 9.49 17.18 5.79
CA PHE A 25 8.21 16.61 5.35
C PHE A 25 8.44 15.42 4.42
N GLY A 26 8.84 14.30 5.01
CA GLY A 26 8.83 13.00 4.35
C GLY A 26 7.47 12.74 3.71
N CYS A 27 7.43 12.56 2.39
CA CYS A 27 6.20 12.36 1.65
C CYS A 27 5.52 11.06 2.11
N THR A 28 4.33 11.20 2.68
CA THR A 28 3.45 10.07 3.01
C THR A 28 2.38 9.97 1.93
N GLU A 29 2.27 8.79 1.34
CA GLU A 29 1.26 8.50 0.33
C GLU A 29 0.19 7.61 0.95
N THR A 30 -1.09 7.97 0.77
CA THR A 30 -2.22 7.18 1.29
C THR A 30 -3.17 6.88 0.15
N ILE A 31 -3.49 5.60 0.00
CA ILE A 31 -4.50 5.11 -0.93
C ILE A 31 -5.54 4.29 -0.18
N TYR A 32 -6.77 4.32 -0.67
CA TYR A 32 -7.86 3.49 -0.19
C TYR A 32 -8.31 2.59 -1.33
N LEU A 33 -8.38 1.30 -1.07
CA LEU A 33 -8.92 0.32 -1.99
C LEU A 33 -10.26 -0.16 -1.44
N TYR A 34 -11.27 -0.23 -2.30
CA TYR A 34 -12.60 -0.70 -1.96
C TYR A 34 -13.08 -1.77 -2.94
N PRO A 35 -13.90 -2.74 -2.50
CA PRO A 35 -14.73 -3.50 -3.43
C PRO A 35 -15.73 -2.57 -4.15
N PRO A 36 -16.36 -3.02 -5.24
CA PRO A 36 -17.31 -2.21 -6.01
C PRO A 36 -18.50 -1.71 -5.16
N ASP A 37 -18.91 -2.50 -4.16
CA ASP A 37 -20.00 -2.15 -3.23
C ASP A 37 -19.56 -1.21 -2.08
N LYS A 38 -18.26 -0.87 -1.98
CA LYS A 38 -17.64 -0.09 -0.89
C LYS A 38 -17.92 -0.60 0.52
N SER A 39 -18.33 -1.87 0.68
CA SER A 39 -18.66 -2.47 1.98
C SER A 39 -17.44 -2.57 2.91
N GLN A 40 -16.25 -2.61 2.34
CA GLN A 40 -14.97 -2.77 3.03
C GLN A 40 -13.94 -1.78 2.50
N CYS A 41 -12.83 -1.60 3.22
CA CYS A 41 -11.74 -0.75 2.78
C CYS A 41 -10.41 -1.36 3.22
N ILE A 42 -9.42 -1.33 2.33
CA ILE A 42 -8.01 -1.51 2.69
C ILE A 42 -7.35 -0.14 2.55
N THR A 43 -6.79 0.38 3.64
CA THR A 43 -5.94 1.56 3.58
C THR A 43 -4.50 1.13 3.39
N VAL A 44 -3.80 1.74 2.43
CA VAL A 44 -2.35 1.60 2.29
C VAL A 44 -1.68 2.93 2.55
N ILE A 45 -0.84 2.97 3.57
CA ILE A 45 -0.02 4.14 3.91
C ILE A 45 1.44 3.82 3.61
N THR A 46 2.06 4.56 2.70
CA THR A 46 3.49 4.45 2.39
C THR A 46 4.24 5.64 2.97
N LYS A 47 5.15 5.39 3.92
CA LYS A 47 6.04 6.39 4.51
C LYS A 47 7.41 6.33 3.82
N LYS A 48 7.67 7.25 2.90
CA LYS A 48 8.90 7.20 2.05
C LYS A 48 10.19 7.46 2.83
N TRP A 49 10.12 8.25 3.91
CA TRP A 49 11.30 8.63 4.69
C TRP A 49 11.95 7.48 5.47
N ASN A 50 11.19 6.45 5.81
CA ASN A 50 11.70 5.24 6.47
C ASN A 50 11.41 3.98 5.67
N ALA A 51 11.08 4.09 4.38
CA ALA A 51 10.81 2.97 3.50
C ALA A 51 9.87 1.90 4.12
N HIS A 52 8.78 2.34 4.74
CA HIS A 52 7.74 1.45 5.26
C HIS A 52 6.42 1.60 4.51
N ARG A 53 5.75 0.47 4.29
CA ARG A 53 4.37 0.43 3.79
C ARG A 53 3.49 -0.32 4.77
N TYR A 54 2.34 0.25 5.07
CA TYR A 54 1.34 -0.32 5.98
C TYR A 54 0.14 -0.74 5.16
N ILE A 55 -0.28 -2.00 5.29
CA ILE A 55 -1.54 -2.52 4.78
C ILE A 55 -2.49 -2.61 5.97
N ILE A 56 -3.59 -1.86 5.95
CA ILE A 56 -4.43 -1.61 7.12
C ILE A 56 -5.87 -2.02 6.79
N ALA A 57 -6.49 -2.79 7.68
CA ALA A 57 -7.92 -3.10 7.58
C ALA A 57 -8.77 -1.88 7.94
N GLY A 58 -9.68 -1.47 7.06
CA GLY A 58 -10.55 -0.32 7.28
C GLY A 58 -10.00 0.99 6.70
N LYS A 59 -10.80 2.06 6.83
CA LYS A 59 -10.46 3.40 6.33
C LYS A 59 -9.74 4.20 7.41
N HIS A 60 -8.45 4.50 7.18
CA HIS A 60 -7.62 5.19 8.15
C HIS A 60 -6.82 6.34 7.52
N HIS A 61 -6.62 7.42 8.28
CA HIS A 61 -5.80 8.56 7.85
C HIS A 61 -4.37 8.51 8.39
N THR A 62 -4.15 7.70 9.42
CA THR A 62 -2.88 7.45 10.09
C THR A 62 -2.81 5.97 10.42
N VAL A 63 -1.61 5.46 10.73
CA VAL A 63 -1.45 4.05 11.12
C VAL A 63 -2.15 3.83 12.48
N PRO A 64 -3.12 2.91 12.59
CA PRO A 64 -3.78 2.57 13.86
C PRO A 64 -2.87 1.71 14.76
N GLU A 65 -3.29 1.48 16.01
CA GLU A 65 -2.56 0.62 16.96
C GLU A 65 -2.65 -0.87 16.62
N ASN A 66 -3.71 -1.30 15.93
CA ASN A 66 -3.95 -2.70 15.56
C ASN A 66 -4.50 -2.83 14.14
N ASN A 67 -4.68 -4.06 13.66
CA ASN A 67 -5.25 -4.38 12.36
C ASN A 67 -4.43 -3.90 11.16
N PHE A 68 -3.10 -4.02 11.24
CA PHE A 68 -2.22 -3.72 10.13
C PHE A 68 -1.12 -4.76 9.92
N VAL A 69 -0.53 -4.72 8.73
CA VAL A 69 0.75 -5.35 8.41
C VAL A 69 1.71 -4.25 7.96
N LYS A 70 2.88 -4.18 8.59
CA LYS A 70 3.96 -3.25 8.26
C LYS A 70 5.03 -4.00 7.47
N LEU A 71 5.35 -3.46 6.31
CA LEU A 71 6.31 -4.01 5.37
C LEU A 71 7.52 -3.11 5.26
N ASP A 72 8.70 -3.71 5.18
CA ASP A 72 9.90 -3.05 4.67
C ASP A 72 9.82 -3.03 3.13
N ILE A 73 10.01 -1.85 2.54
CA ILE A 73 10.02 -1.67 1.09
C ILE A 73 11.38 -1.22 0.56
N ASP A 74 12.42 -1.19 1.39
CA ASP A 74 13.82 -0.92 0.99
C ASP A 74 14.58 -2.19 0.59
N SER A 75 14.15 -3.35 1.10
CA SER A 75 14.71 -4.67 0.83
C SER A 75 14.43 -5.13 -0.62
N GLY A 76 15.36 -4.87 -1.53
CA GLY A 76 15.63 -5.72 -2.70
C GLY A 76 14.71 -5.71 -3.93
N ASP A 77 13.45 -5.23 -3.87
CA ASP A 77 12.54 -5.20 -5.04
C ASP A 77 11.55 -4.01 -5.00
N ARG A 78 12.12 -2.83 -4.70
CA ARG A 78 11.50 -1.59 -4.19
C ARG A 78 10.26 -1.04 -4.94
N TYR A 79 9.97 -1.52 -6.15
CA TYR A 79 8.91 -0.96 -7.01
C TYR A 79 8.02 -1.99 -7.72
N ARG A 80 8.37 -3.28 -7.68
CA ARG A 80 7.68 -4.32 -8.47
C ARG A 80 6.66 -5.15 -7.71
N ALA A 81 6.63 -5.03 -6.38
CA ALA A 81 5.68 -5.77 -5.57
C ALA A 81 4.30 -5.11 -5.64
N GLY A 82 3.48 -5.52 -6.61
CA GLY A 82 2.07 -5.15 -6.64
C GLY A 82 1.30 -5.71 -5.44
N LEU A 83 0.20 -5.06 -5.12
CA LEU A 83 -0.76 -5.50 -4.11
C LEU A 83 -1.83 -6.34 -4.80
N TYR A 84 -1.74 -7.65 -4.63
CA TYR A 84 -2.78 -8.57 -5.06
C TYR A 84 -3.87 -8.58 -3.99
N VAL A 85 -5.11 -8.29 -4.37
CA VAL A 85 -6.25 -8.21 -3.47
C VAL A 85 -7.32 -9.17 -3.96
N CYS A 86 -7.97 -9.90 -3.07
CA CYS A 86 -9.23 -10.58 -3.33
C CYS A 86 -10.23 -10.18 -2.26
N TRP A 87 -11.35 -9.61 -2.67
CA TRP A 87 -12.49 -9.35 -1.80
C TRP A 87 -13.31 -10.64 -1.63
N LYS A 88 -13.86 -10.86 -0.43
CA LYS A 88 -14.73 -12.01 -0.11
C LYS A 88 -14.07 -13.36 -0.47
N SER A 89 -12.83 -13.58 -0.02
CA SER A 89 -12.06 -14.79 -0.33
C SER A 89 -12.30 -15.89 0.71
N GLY A 90 -13.21 -16.82 0.40
CA GLY A 90 -13.56 -17.92 1.31
C GLY A 90 -14.28 -17.40 2.55
N HIS A 91 -13.67 -17.58 3.72
CA HIS A 91 -14.20 -17.05 4.99
C HIS A 91 -13.61 -15.68 5.36
N TYR A 92 -12.63 -15.18 4.61
CA TYR A 92 -12.02 -13.89 4.84
C TYR A 92 -12.79 -12.77 4.17
N GLU A 93 -12.85 -11.64 4.86
CA GLU A 93 -13.35 -10.38 4.33
C GLU A 93 -12.54 -9.93 3.12
N TRP A 94 -11.21 -9.97 3.26
CA TRP A 94 -10.29 -9.83 2.14
C TRP A 94 -9.02 -10.66 2.36
N GLU A 95 -8.39 -11.00 1.25
CA GLU A 95 -7.06 -11.59 1.19
C GLU A 95 -6.14 -10.65 0.41
N VAL A 96 -4.95 -10.40 0.95
CA VAL A 96 -3.91 -9.59 0.33
C VAL A 96 -2.62 -10.37 0.20
N VAL A 97 -1.99 -10.26 -0.96
CA VAL A 97 -0.62 -10.71 -1.17
C VAL A 97 0.25 -9.55 -1.64
N VAL A 98 1.40 -9.37 -1.00
CA VAL A 98 2.48 -8.50 -1.50
C VAL A 98 3.71 -9.38 -1.70
N HIS A 99 3.87 -9.88 -2.92
CA HIS A 99 4.84 -10.93 -3.18
C HIS A 99 6.28 -10.46 -2.90
N LYS A 100 7.04 -11.28 -2.17
CA LYS A 100 8.44 -11.04 -1.76
C LYS A 100 8.66 -9.84 -0.83
N ALA A 101 7.60 -9.27 -0.26
CA ALA A 101 7.75 -8.26 0.78
C ALA A 101 8.34 -8.89 2.06
N GLU A 102 9.02 -8.05 2.84
CA GLU A 102 9.49 -8.39 4.19
C GLU A 102 8.50 -7.83 5.21
N ILE A 103 7.96 -8.69 6.08
CA ILE A 103 7.07 -8.25 7.16
C ILE A 103 7.94 -7.82 8.33
N VAL A 104 7.82 -6.55 8.72
CA VAL A 104 8.47 -5.99 9.92
C VAL A 104 7.61 -6.22 11.15
N GLU A 105 6.29 -6.09 11.01
CA GLU A 105 5.33 -6.20 12.12
C GLU A 105 3.94 -6.55 11.59
N SER A 106 3.16 -7.30 12.35
CA SER A 106 1.75 -7.56 12.04
C SER A 106 0.90 -7.63 13.31
N THR A 107 -0.20 -6.87 13.29
CA THR A 107 -1.26 -6.87 14.30
C THR A 107 -2.63 -7.15 13.66
N LEU A 108 -2.61 -7.75 12.46
CA LEU A 108 -3.80 -8.01 11.65
C LEU A 108 -4.67 -9.09 12.32
N ASP A 109 -5.99 -8.87 12.39
CA ASP A 109 -6.93 -9.91 12.81
C ASP A 109 -7.02 -11.01 11.73
N THR A 110 -6.25 -12.07 11.95
CA THR A 110 -6.15 -13.22 11.05
C THR A 110 -7.38 -14.12 11.04
N THR A 111 -8.38 -13.86 11.89
CA THR A 111 -9.68 -14.55 11.82
C THR A 111 -10.60 -13.95 10.77
N ARG A 112 -10.37 -12.69 10.40
CA ARG A 112 -11.18 -11.93 9.43
C ARG A 112 -10.46 -11.61 8.14
N PHE A 113 -9.14 -11.43 8.20
CA PHE A 113 -8.33 -10.99 7.08
C PHE A 113 -7.16 -11.94 6.84
N SER A 114 -6.75 -12.08 5.58
CA SER A 114 -5.57 -12.88 5.22
C SER A 114 -4.51 -11.99 4.56
N PHE A 115 -3.26 -12.15 5.00
CA PHE A 115 -2.11 -11.49 4.41
C PHE A 115 -0.99 -12.49 4.17
N SER A 116 -0.35 -12.42 3.00
CA SER A 116 0.82 -13.26 2.66
C SER A 116 1.86 -12.48 1.85
N THR A 117 3.11 -12.92 1.93
CA THR A 117 4.21 -12.44 1.07
C THR A 117 4.58 -13.45 -0.02
N ALA A 118 3.87 -14.58 -0.08
CA ALA A 118 4.03 -15.61 -1.09
C ALA A 118 2.77 -15.71 -1.96
N LEU A 119 2.97 -15.66 -3.29
CA LEU A 119 1.92 -16.04 -4.24
C LEU A 119 1.60 -17.53 -4.08
N PRO A 120 0.33 -17.94 -4.32
CA PRO A 120 -0.03 -19.34 -4.33
C PRO A 120 0.78 -20.09 -5.40
N LYS A 121 0.99 -21.38 -5.19
CA LYS A 121 1.68 -22.26 -6.13
C LYS A 121 0.66 -22.98 -7.01
N ASP A 122 0.99 -23.18 -8.29
CA ASP A 122 0.24 -24.07 -9.18
C ASP A 122 0.50 -25.55 -8.84
N ASP A 123 -0.17 -26.47 -9.54
CA ASP A 123 -0.04 -27.92 -9.33
C ASP A 123 1.39 -28.46 -9.57
N ARG A 124 2.25 -27.66 -10.20
CA ARG A 124 3.67 -27.97 -10.45
C ARG A 124 4.59 -27.35 -9.40
N GLY A 125 4.05 -26.61 -8.43
CA GLY A 125 4.79 -25.96 -7.36
C GLY A 125 5.35 -24.57 -7.71
N PHE A 126 5.02 -24.01 -8.86
CA PHE A 126 5.48 -22.67 -9.28
C PHE A 126 4.53 -21.58 -8.78
N SER A 127 5.10 -20.50 -8.23
CA SER A 127 4.31 -19.32 -7.83
C SER A 127 3.54 -18.74 -9.01
N THR A 128 2.25 -18.46 -8.82
CA THR A 128 1.35 -17.97 -9.85
C THR A 128 0.39 -16.91 -9.32
N ALA A 129 0.08 -15.92 -10.15
CA ALA A 129 -0.91 -14.90 -9.86
C ALA A 129 -2.30 -15.22 -10.45
N LEU A 130 -2.50 -16.43 -11.03
CA LEU A 130 -3.76 -16.81 -11.70
C LEU A 130 -5.00 -16.69 -10.81
N LYS A 131 -4.88 -16.86 -9.48
CA LYS A 131 -6.00 -16.63 -8.56
C LYS A 131 -6.53 -15.19 -8.66
N PHE A 132 -5.63 -14.23 -8.85
CA PHE A 132 -5.94 -12.79 -8.82
C PHE A 132 -6.46 -12.24 -10.15
N THR A 133 -6.67 -13.10 -11.15
CA THR A 133 -7.35 -12.75 -12.40
C THR A 133 -8.84 -13.15 -12.40
N LYS A 134 -9.33 -13.70 -11.29
CA LYS A 134 -10.74 -14.09 -11.09
C LYS A 134 -11.59 -12.89 -10.68
N GLU A 135 -12.91 -13.04 -10.71
CA GLU A 135 -13.83 -12.02 -10.20
C GLU A 135 -13.53 -11.67 -8.74
N TRP A 136 -13.78 -10.41 -8.36
CA TRP A 136 -13.51 -9.86 -7.03
C TRP A 136 -12.03 -9.88 -6.60
N CYS A 137 -11.12 -10.21 -7.51
CA CYS A 137 -9.69 -10.12 -7.27
C CYS A 137 -9.03 -9.17 -8.27
N GLU A 138 -8.03 -8.44 -7.79
CA GLU A 138 -7.34 -7.41 -8.55
C GLU A 138 -5.87 -7.30 -8.19
N LEU A 139 -5.08 -6.77 -9.13
CA LEU A 139 -3.69 -6.39 -8.90
C LEU A 139 -3.56 -4.87 -8.98
N TYR A 140 -3.23 -4.24 -7.85
CA TYR A 140 -2.81 -2.84 -7.83
C TYR A 140 -1.30 -2.73 -7.97
N ASP A 141 -0.85 -2.01 -8.98
CA ASP A 141 0.55 -1.71 -9.20
C ASP A 141 0.91 -0.36 -8.56
N PHE A 142 1.84 -0.38 -7.61
CA PHE A 142 2.24 0.83 -6.87
C PHE A 142 3.07 1.80 -7.72
N GLU A 143 3.75 1.33 -8.78
CA GLU A 143 4.55 2.17 -9.67
C GLU A 143 3.65 2.87 -10.68
N LEU A 144 2.76 2.11 -11.33
CA LEU A 144 1.80 2.63 -12.29
C LEU A 144 0.60 3.32 -11.63
N LYS A 145 0.43 3.14 -10.31
CA LYS A 145 -0.65 3.69 -9.49
C LYS A 145 -2.04 3.37 -10.03
N ARG A 146 -2.23 2.14 -10.51
CA ARG A 146 -3.49 1.69 -11.10
C ARG A 146 -3.72 0.21 -10.89
N ILE A 147 -4.96 -0.20 -11.07
CA ILE A 147 -5.32 -1.61 -11.23
C ILE A 147 -4.85 -2.07 -12.62
N ILE A 148 -4.27 -3.27 -12.71
CA ILE A 148 -3.70 -3.84 -13.95
C ILE A 148 -4.74 -4.63 -14.76
N SER A 149 -5.82 -5.06 -14.12
CA SER A 149 -6.94 -5.73 -14.76
C SER A 149 -7.85 -4.74 -15.49
N ASP A 150 -8.47 -5.21 -16.57
CA ASP A 150 -9.50 -4.48 -17.30
C ASP A 150 -10.91 -4.68 -16.69
N ARG A 151 -11.01 -5.37 -15.54
CA ARG A 151 -12.27 -5.61 -14.83
C ARG A 151 -12.49 -4.57 -13.73
N GLU A 152 -13.73 -4.14 -13.54
CA GLU A 152 -14.11 -3.21 -12.48
C GLU A 152 -14.30 -3.92 -11.12
N GLY A 153 -13.24 -4.55 -10.60
CA GLY A 153 -13.29 -5.30 -9.33
C GLY A 153 -12.85 -4.53 -8.09
N THR A 154 -12.21 -3.37 -8.25
CA THR A 154 -11.69 -2.55 -7.13
C THR A 154 -11.71 -1.07 -7.47
N ILE A 155 -12.20 -0.25 -6.55
CA ILE A 155 -12.15 1.21 -6.62
C ILE A 155 -10.92 1.70 -5.85
N VAL A 156 -10.12 2.58 -6.44
CA VAL A 156 -8.94 3.19 -5.78
C VAL A 156 -9.15 4.70 -5.60
N GLU A 157 -9.03 5.18 -4.37
CA GLU A 157 -9.08 6.60 -4.02
C GLU A 157 -7.72 7.05 -3.46
N PHE A 158 -7.25 8.24 -3.86
CA PHE A 158 -5.99 8.83 -3.40
C PHE A 158 -6.24 10.01 -2.44
N LYS A 159 -5.37 10.19 -1.44
CA LYS A 159 -5.37 11.35 -0.54
C LYS A 159 -4.24 12.33 -0.86
#